data_AF-A0A0L8G0H8-F1
#
_entry.id   AF-A0A0L8G0H8-F1
#
_cell.length_a   1.000
_cell.length_b   1.000
_cell.length_c   1.000
_cell.angle_alpha   90.00
_cell.angle_beta   90.00
_cell.angle_gamma   90.00
#
_symmetry.space_group_name_H-M   'P 1'
#
loop_
_entity.id
_entity.type
_entity.pdbx_description
1 polymer ?
#
loop_
_entity_poly.entity_id
_entity_poly.type
_entity_poly.pdbx_seq_one_letter_code
_entity_poly.pdbx_strand_id
1 'polypeptide(L)'
;MVGTYTVAAISGSCGFLLGGTLYGYYLCCKAHRKKNVYETPKLVDEYMYLHYGSPQASTHADWYNNFQIRDGFDFPLRCAIFCDKYCPKEPRSTEARRALDIGCAVGRSTFELSQYFEEVIGIDYSQAFINQCLLLKEKKTLDFSIVSEGDIYEKHTTTLSSSVNVDRVNFQVGDACNLPRTLAKFDCVLAANLICRLYDSMLFLKRLPELVKENGILVLTAPYTWLTSFTPKVSL
;
A
#
# COMPACT_ATOMS: atom_id res chain seq x y z
N MET A 1 16.59 4.20 36.20
CA MET A 1 16.57 5.68 36.32
C MET A 1 15.24 6.18 35.83
N VAL A 2 14.69 7.21 36.48
CA VAL A 2 13.35 7.76 36.21
C VAL A 2 13.39 8.61 34.93
N GLY A 3 12.34 8.58 34.12
CA GLY A 3 12.24 9.37 32.90
C GLY A 3 11.74 10.80 33.13
N THR A 4 12.01 11.67 32.16
CA THR A 4 11.38 12.99 32.04
C THR A 4 11.45 13.45 30.59
N TYR A 5 10.29 13.70 29.98
CA TYR A 5 10.17 14.65 28.87
C TYR A 5 9.01 15.59 29.18
N THR A 6 9.34 16.83 29.50
CA THR A 6 8.37 17.89 29.76
C THR A 6 7.84 18.41 28.44
N VAL A 7 6.53 18.28 28.19
CA VAL A 7 5.83 19.06 27.16
C VAL A 7 4.83 19.95 27.86
N ALA A 8 5.04 21.27 27.79
CA ALA A 8 4.17 22.28 28.36
C ALA A 8 3.73 23.27 27.28
N ALA A 9 2.43 23.46 27.12
CA ALA A 9 1.83 24.61 26.43
C ALA A 9 0.42 24.88 26.99
N ILE A 10 0.19 26.12 27.44
CA ILE A 10 -1.05 26.67 28.04
C ILE A 10 -1.01 28.19 27.72
N SER A 11 -2.07 28.93 27.43
CA SER A 11 -3.52 28.71 27.52
C SER A 11 -4.24 29.27 26.26
N GLY A 12 -5.58 29.34 26.14
CA GLY A 12 -6.63 29.10 27.13
C GLY A 12 -8.07 29.31 26.62
N SER A 13 -8.99 29.42 27.59
CA SER A 13 -10.41 29.79 27.49
C SER A 13 -11.38 28.95 26.63
N CYS A 14 -12.01 27.99 27.31
CA CYS A 14 -13.47 27.88 27.51
C CYS A 14 -14.42 27.55 26.33
N GLY A 15 -15.08 26.39 26.44
CA GLY A 15 -16.51 26.24 26.13
C GLY A 15 -16.89 25.73 24.72
N PHE A 16 -17.56 24.57 24.70
CA PHE A 16 -18.39 24.05 23.58
C PHE A 16 -17.77 23.94 22.18
N LEU A 17 -17.52 22.69 21.72
CA LEU A 17 -18.03 22.10 20.45
C LEU A 17 -17.24 20.83 20.04
N LEU A 18 -17.36 19.75 20.82
CA LEU A 18 -16.89 18.41 20.41
C LEU A 18 -17.53 17.91 19.09
N GLY A 19 -18.66 18.48 18.68
CA GLY A 19 -19.26 18.22 17.37
C GLY A 19 -18.54 18.91 16.20
N GLY A 20 -17.85 20.03 16.43
CA GLY A 20 -17.25 20.84 15.36
C GLY A 20 -16.03 20.17 14.71
N THR A 21 -15.16 19.56 15.51
CA THR A 21 -13.99 18.82 15.00
C THR A 21 -14.38 17.50 14.33
N LEU A 22 -15.34 16.75 14.87
CA LEU A 22 -15.86 15.54 14.23
C LEU A 22 -16.60 15.84 12.92
N TYR A 23 -17.42 16.90 12.89
CA TYR A 23 -18.11 17.34 11.68
C TYR A 23 -17.13 17.94 10.65
N GLY A 24 -16.11 18.67 11.09
CA GLY A 24 -15.02 19.16 10.23
C GLY A 24 -14.19 18.03 9.63
N TYR A 25 -13.85 17.00 10.40
CA TYR A 25 -13.17 15.80 9.91
C TYR A 25 -14.06 15.02 8.93
N TYR A 26 -15.34 14.82 9.27
CA TYR A 26 -16.33 14.21 8.37
C TYR A 26 -16.49 14.98 7.07
N LEU A 27 -16.58 16.31 7.11
CA LEU A 27 -16.65 17.16 5.92
C LEU A 27 -15.33 17.15 5.13
N CYS A 28 -14.17 17.10 5.77
CA CYS A 28 -12.88 16.96 5.10
C CYS A 28 -12.80 15.62 4.34
N CYS A 29 -13.07 14.49 5.02
CA CYS A 29 -13.14 13.17 4.39
C CYS A 29 -14.21 13.08 3.28
N LYS A 30 -15.33 13.80 3.41
CA LYS A 30 -16.41 13.84 2.41
C LYS A 30 -16.07 14.75 1.21
N ALA A 31 -15.37 15.86 1.44
CA ALA A 31 -14.90 16.77 0.39
C ALA A 31 -13.71 16.19 -0.40
N HIS A 32 -12.86 15.37 0.25
CA HIS A 32 -11.75 14.66 -0.40
C HIS A 32 -12.16 13.36 -1.11
N ARG A 33 -13.45 13.00 -1.16
CA ARG A 33 -13.98 12.04 -2.15
C ARG A 33 -13.98 12.61 -3.57
N LYS A 34 -12.79 12.93 -4.10
CA LYS A 34 -12.56 12.83 -5.55
C LYS A 34 -12.89 11.39 -5.97
N LYS A 35 -13.43 11.21 -7.18
CA LYS A 35 -13.60 9.87 -7.78
C LYS A 35 -12.28 9.12 -7.65
N ASN A 36 -12.26 7.97 -6.96
CA ASN A 36 -11.06 7.16 -6.90
C ASN A 36 -10.72 6.69 -8.31
N VAL A 37 -9.58 7.15 -8.84
CA VAL A 37 -9.21 6.89 -10.24
C VAL A 37 -8.93 5.41 -10.48
N TYR A 38 -8.53 4.68 -9.44
CA TYR A 38 -8.15 3.27 -9.47
C TYR A 38 -9.33 2.29 -9.56
N GLU A 39 -10.58 2.77 -9.59
CA GLU A 39 -11.78 1.92 -9.67
C GLU A 39 -12.21 1.57 -11.11
N THR A 40 -11.47 2.01 -12.13
CA THR A 40 -11.80 1.70 -13.54
C THR A 40 -11.19 0.35 -13.95
N PRO A 41 -11.90 -0.51 -14.71
CA PRO A 41 -11.36 -1.80 -15.15
C PRO A 41 -10.00 -1.67 -15.87
N LYS A 42 -9.86 -0.67 -16.74
CA LYS A 42 -8.59 -0.37 -17.43
C LYS A 42 -7.43 -0.16 -16.45
N LEU A 43 -7.59 0.64 -15.40
CA LEU A 43 -6.52 0.86 -14.42
C LEU A 43 -6.26 -0.37 -13.53
N VAL A 44 -7.28 -1.18 -13.29
CA VAL A 44 -7.11 -2.48 -12.60
C VAL A 44 -6.23 -3.40 -13.44
N ASP A 45 -6.53 -3.55 -14.72
CA ASP A 45 -5.76 -4.40 -15.63
C ASP A 45 -4.33 -3.85 -15.82
N GLU A 46 -4.15 -2.54 -16.02
CA GLU A 46 -2.83 -1.89 -16.09
C GLU A 46 -1.96 -2.15 -14.85
N TYR A 47 -2.55 -2.14 -13.65
CA TYR A 47 -1.84 -2.49 -12.41
C TYR A 47 -1.57 -3.99 -12.30
N MET A 48 -2.50 -4.86 -12.70
CA MET A 48 -2.26 -6.30 -12.82
C MET A 48 -1.06 -6.58 -13.73
N TYR A 49 -0.97 -5.89 -14.87
CA TYR A 49 0.15 -6.04 -15.80
C TYR A 49 1.48 -5.54 -15.22
N LEU A 50 1.51 -4.35 -14.62
CA LEU A 50 2.73 -3.80 -14.03
C LEU A 50 3.25 -4.66 -12.85
N HIS A 51 2.35 -5.30 -12.10
CA HIS A 51 2.70 -6.09 -10.92
C HIS A 51 2.93 -7.59 -11.19
N TYR A 52 2.37 -8.15 -12.27
CA TYR A 52 2.39 -9.58 -12.57
C TYR A 52 2.75 -9.96 -14.01
N GLY A 53 2.76 -9.02 -14.96
CA GLY A 53 3.25 -9.23 -16.31
C GLY A 53 4.77 -9.40 -16.37
N SER A 54 5.30 -9.70 -17.55
CA SER A 54 6.74 -9.80 -17.78
C SER A 54 7.19 -8.95 -18.97
N PRO A 55 8.40 -8.34 -18.93
CA PRO A 55 8.97 -7.58 -20.05
C PRO A 55 9.16 -8.39 -21.35
N GLN A 56 9.10 -9.72 -21.27
CA GLN A 56 9.22 -10.64 -22.42
C GLN A 56 7.86 -10.99 -23.04
N ALA A 57 6.77 -10.78 -22.32
CA ALA A 57 5.41 -11.00 -22.80
C ALA A 57 4.75 -9.73 -23.36
N SER A 58 5.43 -8.57 -23.36
CA SER A 58 4.91 -7.34 -23.95
C SER A 58 5.08 -7.34 -25.47
N THR A 59 3.98 -7.45 -26.22
CA THR A 59 4.01 -7.10 -27.66
C THR A 59 4.21 -5.59 -27.87
N HIS A 60 3.84 -4.78 -26.87
CA HIS A 60 3.96 -3.32 -26.82
C HIS A 60 5.37 -2.85 -26.46
N ALA A 61 6.33 -3.28 -27.30
CA ALA A 61 7.71 -2.83 -27.27
C ALA A 61 7.82 -1.31 -27.07
N ASP A 62 7.10 -0.51 -27.86
CA ASP A 62 7.41 0.93 -27.94
C ASP A 62 6.82 1.80 -26.81
N TRP A 63 5.75 1.37 -26.14
CA TRP A 63 5.25 2.07 -24.94
C TRP A 63 6.10 1.74 -23.70
N TYR A 64 6.65 0.51 -23.63
CA TYR A 64 7.33 -0.02 -22.45
C TYR A 64 8.87 -0.12 -22.54
N ASN A 65 9.48 0.01 -23.73
CA ASN A 65 10.95 0.00 -23.92
C ASN A 65 11.66 1.29 -23.50
N ASN A 66 10.93 2.33 -23.10
CA ASN A 66 11.53 3.39 -22.28
C ASN A 66 12.10 2.75 -21.01
N PHE A 67 13.44 2.79 -20.85
CA PHE A 67 14.20 2.06 -19.82
C PHE A 67 13.57 2.10 -18.41
N GLN A 68 12.89 3.20 -18.07
CA GLN A 68 12.19 3.41 -16.81
C GLN A 68 11.06 2.41 -16.49
N ILE A 69 10.40 1.77 -17.47
CA ILE A 69 9.29 0.84 -17.20
C ILE A 69 9.75 -0.62 -17.10
N ARG A 70 10.90 -0.98 -17.70
CA ARG A 70 11.53 -2.30 -17.46
C ARG A 70 11.86 -2.52 -15.99
N ASP A 71 12.33 -1.48 -15.30
CA ASP A 71 12.54 -1.49 -13.85
C ASP A 71 11.23 -1.43 -13.04
N GLY A 72 10.08 -1.16 -13.67
CA GLY A 72 8.76 -1.19 -13.03
C GLY A 72 8.26 -2.61 -12.75
N PHE A 73 8.54 -3.56 -13.65
CA PHE A 73 8.24 -4.97 -13.45
C PHE A 73 9.04 -5.54 -12.27
N ASP A 74 8.46 -6.51 -11.57
CA ASP A 74 8.97 -7.11 -10.31
C ASP A 74 9.29 -6.11 -9.18
N PHE A 75 8.94 -4.82 -9.31
CA PHE A 75 9.15 -3.85 -8.24
C PHE A 75 8.49 -4.25 -6.91
N PRO A 76 7.24 -4.76 -6.85
CA PRO A 76 6.64 -5.23 -5.60
C PRO A 76 7.34 -6.46 -5.02
N LEU A 77 7.84 -7.37 -5.87
CA LEU A 77 8.66 -8.52 -5.47
C LEU A 77 9.99 -8.05 -4.84
N ARG A 78 10.68 -7.11 -5.48
CA ARG A 78 11.92 -6.52 -4.93
C ARG A 78 11.66 -5.78 -3.62
N CYS A 79 10.50 -5.14 -3.45
CA CYS A 79 10.10 -4.56 -2.16
C CYS A 79 9.95 -5.63 -1.07
N ALA A 80 9.29 -6.76 -1.35
CA ALA A 80 9.14 -7.86 -0.39
C ALA A 80 10.49 -8.50 -0.01
N ILE A 81 11.38 -8.73 -0.99
CA ILE A 81 12.75 -9.22 -0.76
C ILE A 81 13.55 -8.22 0.09
N PHE A 82 13.41 -6.92 -0.16
CA PHE A 82 14.06 -5.88 0.64
C PHE A 82 13.55 -5.90 2.09
N CYS A 83 12.23 -6.07 2.28
CA CYS A 83 11.63 -6.19 3.61
C CYS A 83 12.20 -7.38 4.39
N ASP A 84 12.27 -8.58 3.80
CA ASP A 84 12.88 -9.74 4.46
C ASP A 84 14.38 -9.54 4.75
N LYS A 85 15.13 -8.96 3.81
CA LYS A 85 16.57 -8.77 3.94
C LYS A 85 16.94 -7.88 5.13
N TYR A 86 16.18 -6.82 5.38
CA TYR A 86 16.48 -5.83 6.41
C TYR A 86 15.65 -5.98 7.70
N CYS A 87 14.55 -6.73 7.68
CA CYS A 87 13.79 -7.03 8.90
C CYS A 87 14.60 -8.00 9.77
N PRO A 88 14.88 -7.66 11.05
CA PRO A 88 15.61 -8.56 11.94
C PRO A 88 14.99 -9.96 11.99
N LYS A 89 15.86 -10.98 11.97
CA LYS A 89 15.49 -12.41 11.97
C LYS A 89 15.81 -13.11 13.30
N GLU A 90 16.58 -12.46 14.17
CA GLU A 90 16.98 -13.00 15.46
C GLU A 90 15.76 -13.19 16.40
N PRO A 91 15.64 -14.33 17.09
CA PRO A 91 14.50 -14.61 17.95
C PRO A 91 14.53 -13.73 19.20
N ARG A 92 13.61 -12.76 19.28
CA ARG A 92 13.36 -11.96 20.49
C ARG A 92 12.02 -12.26 21.15
N SER A 93 11.17 -13.05 20.50
CA SER A 93 9.81 -13.37 20.93
C SER A 93 9.38 -14.71 20.33
N THR A 94 8.42 -15.39 20.97
CA THR A 94 7.70 -16.55 20.43
C THR A 94 6.51 -16.15 19.55
N GLU A 95 6.26 -14.85 19.38
CA GLU A 95 5.21 -14.33 18.51
C GLU A 95 5.53 -14.53 17.02
N ALA A 96 4.47 -14.78 16.23
CA ALA A 96 4.49 -14.71 14.79
C ALA A 96 5.02 -13.35 14.27
N ARG A 97 5.85 -13.36 13.22
CA ARG A 97 6.32 -12.14 12.55
C ARG A 97 5.21 -11.60 11.66
N ARG A 98 4.91 -10.32 11.79
CA ARG A 98 3.76 -9.68 11.13
C ARG A 98 4.23 -8.57 10.20
N ALA A 99 3.72 -8.54 8.98
CA ALA A 99 3.94 -7.47 8.02
C ALA A 99 2.65 -6.71 7.66
N LEU A 100 2.76 -5.42 7.41
CA LEU A 100 1.69 -4.55 6.93
C LEU A 100 2.14 -3.88 5.64
N ASP A 101 1.36 -4.04 4.57
CA ASP A 101 1.59 -3.47 3.24
C ASP A 101 0.49 -2.45 2.94
N ILE A 102 0.84 -1.16 2.97
CA ILE A 102 -0.10 -0.04 2.90
C ILE A 102 0.02 0.61 1.51
N GLY A 103 -1.12 0.73 0.82
CA GLY A 103 -1.13 1.00 -0.62
C GLY A 103 -0.73 -0.24 -1.41
N CYS A 104 -1.21 -1.43 -1.01
CA CYS A 104 -0.78 -2.70 -1.60
C CYS A 104 -1.17 -2.88 -3.08
N ALA A 105 -2.03 -2.00 -3.62
CA ALA A 105 -2.64 -2.11 -4.93
C ALA A 105 -3.20 -3.53 -5.16
N VAL A 106 -2.87 -4.15 -6.30
CA VAL A 106 -3.23 -5.54 -6.68
C VAL A 106 -2.43 -6.63 -5.92
N GLY A 107 -1.83 -6.29 -4.78
CA GLY A 107 -1.43 -7.24 -3.73
C GLY A 107 -0.12 -7.99 -3.93
N ARG A 108 0.63 -7.76 -5.02
CA ARG A 108 1.85 -8.54 -5.33
C ARG A 108 2.86 -8.54 -4.18
N SER A 109 3.23 -7.38 -3.65
CA SER A 109 4.14 -7.28 -2.50
C SER A 109 3.59 -8.02 -1.27
N THR A 110 2.28 -7.92 -1.01
CA THR A 110 1.61 -8.62 0.10
C THR A 110 1.69 -10.14 -0.03
N PHE A 111 1.49 -10.68 -1.23
CA PHE A 111 1.67 -12.11 -1.51
C PHE A 111 3.13 -12.55 -1.34
N GLU A 112 4.09 -11.79 -1.87
CA GLU A 112 5.51 -12.15 -1.77
C GLU A 112 6.03 -12.04 -0.32
N LEU A 113 5.50 -11.12 0.49
CA LEU A 113 5.79 -11.02 1.92
C LEU A 113 5.37 -12.28 2.71
N SER A 114 4.35 -13.03 2.25
CA SER A 114 3.88 -14.25 2.94
C SER A 114 4.92 -15.37 3.03
N GLN A 115 5.97 -15.30 2.19
CA GLN A 115 7.11 -16.21 2.23
C GLN A 115 7.94 -16.03 3.52
N TYR A 116 7.95 -14.81 4.08
CA TYR A 116 8.90 -14.37 5.11
C TYR A 116 8.27 -14.00 6.45
N PHE A 117 6.95 -13.77 6.46
CA PHE A 117 6.16 -13.37 7.63
C PHE A 117 4.97 -14.32 7.79
N GLU A 118 4.64 -14.68 9.03
CA GLU A 118 3.54 -15.58 9.37
C GLU A 118 2.15 -14.94 9.20
N GLU A 119 2.07 -13.61 9.27
CA GLU A 119 0.85 -12.84 8.98
C GLU A 119 1.20 -11.61 8.13
N VAL A 120 0.48 -11.39 7.04
CA VAL A 120 0.61 -10.20 6.20
C VAL A 120 -0.76 -9.56 5.98
N ILE A 121 -0.89 -8.27 6.26
CA ILE A 121 -2.09 -7.49 5.95
C ILE A 121 -1.78 -6.51 4.80
N GLY A 122 -2.48 -6.66 3.68
CA GLY A 122 -2.51 -5.68 2.60
C GLY A 122 -3.70 -4.73 2.75
N ILE A 123 -3.44 -3.42 2.72
CA ILE A 123 -4.46 -2.37 2.77
C ILE A 123 -4.33 -1.49 1.53
N ASP A 124 -5.43 -1.25 0.82
CA ASP A 124 -5.51 -0.26 -0.25
C ASP A 124 -6.80 0.56 -0.16
N TYR A 125 -6.81 1.76 -0.72
CA TYR A 125 -8.01 2.59 -0.79
C TYR A 125 -8.99 2.11 -1.86
N SER A 126 -8.51 1.40 -2.88
CA SER A 126 -9.31 0.91 -4.00
C SER A 126 -10.03 -0.40 -3.68
N GLN A 127 -11.36 -0.38 -3.77
CA GLN A 127 -12.17 -1.60 -3.65
C GLN A 127 -11.93 -2.51 -4.84
N ALA A 128 -11.79 -1.96 -6.05
CA ALA A 128 -11.51 -2.74 -7.26
C ALA A 128 -10.16 -3.49 -7.18
N PHE A 129 -9.10 -2.86 -6.64
CA PHE A 129 -7.82 -3.55 -6.42
C PHE A 129 -7.94 -4.66 -5.37
N ILE A 130 -8.54 -4.39 -4.21
CA ILE A 130 -8.72 -5.39 -3.15
C ILE A 130 -9.59 -6.56 -3.63
N ASN A 131 -10.58 -6.33 -4.50
CA ASN A 131 -11.35 -7.40 -5.12
C ASN A 131 -10.48 -8.34 -5.96
N GLN A 132 -9.52 -7.81 -6.75
CA GLN A 132 -8.57 -8.67 -7.48
C GLN A 132 -7.62 -9.42 -6.55
N CYS A 133 -7.17 -8.79 -5.46
CA CYS A 133 -6.37 -9.46 -4.43
C CYS A 133 -7.11 -10.66 -3.82
N LEU A 134 -8.40 -10.50 -3.52
CA LEU A 134 -9.24 -11.58 -2.99
C LEU A 134 -9.49 -12.69 -4.03
N LEU A 135 -9.80 -12.33 -5.28
CA LEU A 135 -9.98 -13.29 -6.37
C LEU A 135 -8.70 -14.09 -6.66
N LEU A 136 -7.54 -13.43 -6.66
CA LEU A 136 -6.24 -14.09 -6.87
C LEU A 136 -5.83 -14.93 -5.66
N LYS A 137 -6.19 -14.51 -4.43
CA LYS A 137 -6.01 -15.33 -3.21
C LYS A 137 -6.82 -16.63 -3.30
N GLU A 138 -8.08 -16.56 -3.72
CA GLU A 138 -8.99 -17.70 -3.85
C GLU A 138 -8.54 -18.64 -4.98
N LYS A 139 -8.35 -18.11 -6.20
CA LYS A 139 -8.15 -18.92 -7.41
C LYS A 139 -6.69 -19.28 -7.67
N LYS A 140 -5.73 -18.57 -7.06
CA LYS A 140 -4.28 -18.63 -7.31
C LYS A 140 -3.83 -18.30 -8.74
N THR A 141 -4.76 -18.22 -9.69
CA THR A 141 -4.57 -17.75 -11.06
C THR A 141 -5.70 -16.79 -11.44
N LEU A 142 -5.42 -15.81 -12.31
CA LEU A 142 -6.36 -14.78 -12.70
C LEU A 142 -6.04 -14.26 -14.11
N ASP A 143 -7.06 -14.21 -14.96
CA ASP A 143 -7.00 -13.62 -16.29
C ASP A 143 -7.33 -12.11 -16.23
N PHE A 144 -6.63 -11.32 -17.03
CA PHE A 144 -6.86 -9.89 -17.23
C PHE A 144 -6.52 -9.48 -18.68
N SER A 145 -6.80 -8.25 -19.08
CA SER A 145 -6.58 -7.83 -20.49
C SER A 145 -6.15 -6.37 -20.62
N ILE A 146 -5.11 -6.14 -21.43
CA ILE A 146 -4.53 -4.81 -21.65
C ILE A 146 -4.97 -4.27 -23.01
N VAL A 147 -5.37 -3.00 -23.05
CA VAL A 147 -5.64 -2.31 -24.31
C VAL A 147 -4.32 -2.14 -25.07
N SER A 148 -4.26 -2.77 -26.23
CA SER A 148 -3.15 -2.71 -27.17
C SER A 148 -3.23 -1.43 -28.00
N GLU A 149 -4.21 -1.37 -28.91
CA GLU A 149 -4.49 -0.22 -29.77
C GLU A 149 -6.00 -0.11 -29.98
N GLY A 150 -6.60 1.06 -29.72
CA GLY A 150 -8.05 1.26 -29.89
C GLY A 150 -8.89 0.26 -29.07
N ASP A 151 -9.63 -0.61 -29.76
CA ASP A 151 -10.46 -1.67 -29.19
C ASP A 151 -9.78 -3.07 -29.23
N ILE A 152 -8.47 -3.14 -29.51
CA ILE A 152 -7.68 -4.38 -29.50
C ILE A 152 -7.19 -4.65 -28.08
N TYR A 153 -7.37 -5.89 -27.60
CA TYR A 153 -6.99 -6.31 -26.25
C TYR A 153 -5.99 -7.48 -26.29
N GLU A 154 -4.89 -7.36 -25.55
CA GLU A 154 -3.96 -8.45 -25.27
C GLU A 154 -4.38 -9.16 -23.97
N LYS A 155 -4.52 -10.49 -24.01
CA LYS A 155 -4.92 -11.30 -22.85
C LYS A 155 -3.71 -11.80 -22.08
N HIS A 156 -3.75 -11.68 -20.76
CA HIS A 156 -2.72 -12.19 -19.88
C HIS A 156 -3.34 -13.00 -18.74
N THR A 157 -2.59 -14.01 -18.27
CA THR A 157 -2.92 -14.81 -17.10
C THR A 157 -1.78 -14.68 -16.11
N THR A 158 -2.08 -14.31 -14.86
CA THR A 158 -1.11 -14.44 -13.76
C THR A 158 -1.39 -15.69 -12.93
N THR A 159 -0.35 -16.26 -12.34
CA THR A 159 -0.44 -17.36 -11.37
C THR A 159 0.53 -17.08 -10.23
N LEU A 160 0.06 -17.22 -8.99
CA LEU A 160 0.91 -17.05 -7.80
C LEU A 160 2.01 -18.12 -7.76
N SER A 161 3.22 -17.72 -7.37
CA SER A 161 4.33 -18.65 -7.13
C SER A 161 3.96 -19.70 -6.07
N SER A 162 4.45 -20.93 -6.24
CA SER A 162 4.25 -22.01 -5.26
C SER A 162 4.87 -21.73 -3.88
N SER A 163 5.76 -20.74 -3.80
CA SER A 163 6.34 -20.23 -2.53
C SER A 163 5.38 -19.35 -1.74
N VAL A 164 4.38 -18.73 -2.37
CA VAL A 164 3.41 -17.83 -1.72
C VAL A 164 2.45 -18.64 -0.85
N ASN A 165 2.31 -18.25 0.41
CA ASN A 165 1.35 -18.83 1.34
C ASN A 165 0.13 -17.89 1.49
N VAL A 166 -0.92 -18.17 0.71
CA VAL A 166 -2.17 -17.39 0.69
C VAL A 166 -2.90 -17.35 2.04
N ASP A 167 -2.73 -18.35 2.91
CA ASP A 167 -3.43 -18.42 4.20
C ASP A 167 -2.89 -17.41 5.21
N ARG A 168 -1.64 -16.97 5.03
CA ARG A 168 -0.99 -15.91 5.83
C ARG A 168 -1.41 -14.50 5.42
N VAL A 169 -2.06 -14.34 4.26
CA VAL A 169 -2.35 -13.03 3.65
C VAL A 169 -3.80 -12.62 3.89
N ASN A 170 -4.01 -11.40 4.38
CA ASN A 170 -5.33 -10.79 4.51
C ASN A 170 -5.38 -9.45 3.77
N PHE A 171 -6.49 -9.16 3.08
CA PHE A 171 -6.67 -7.92 2.32
C PHE A 171 -7.85 -7.12 2.88
N GLN A 172 -7.69 -5.81 2.97
CA GLN A 172 -8.70 -4.89 3.51
C GLN A 172 -8.74 -3.59 2.69
N VAL A 173 -9.93 -3.01 2.53
CA VAL A 173 -10.06 -1.64 2.03
C VAL A 173 -9.85 -0.67 3.18
N GLY A 174 -8.98 0.32 3.00
CA GLY A 174 -8.67 1.29 4.05
C GLY A 174 -7.96 2.54 3.53
N ASP A 175 -8.15 3.65 4.25
CA ASP A 175 -7.48 4.92 3.98
C ASP A 175 -6.19 5.01 4.81
N ALA A 176 -5.05 5.14 4.13
CA ALA A 176 -3.75 5.30 4.77
C ALA A 176 -3.65 6.57 5.65
N CYS A 177 -4.43 7.61 5.33
CA CYS A 177 -4.51 8.84 6.13
C CYS A 177 -5.42 8.69 7.35
N ASN A 178 -6.19 7.60 7.46
CA ASN A 178 -7.17 7.35 8.52
C ASN A 178 -7.21 5.87 8.95
N LEU A 179 -6.02 5.27 9.13
CA LEU A 179 -5.88 3.86 9.51
C LEU A 179 -6.47 3.57 10.90
N PRO A 180 -7.19 2.44 11.09
CA PRO A 180 -7.77 2.09 12.39
C PRO A 180 -6.74 2.09 13.52
N ARG A 181 -7.10 2.68 14.67
CA ARG A 181 -6.27 2.62 15.89
C ARG A 181 -6.19 1.22 16.51
N THR A 182 -7.07 0.31 16.09
CA THR A 182 -7.05 -1.12 16.45
C THR A 182 -5.98 -1.93 15.72
N LEU A 183 -5.33 -1.39 14.67
CA LEU A 183 -4.17 -2.03 14.07
C LEU A 183 -3.02 -2.06 15.09
N ALA A 184 -2.67 -3.28 15.52
CA ALA A 184 -1.51 -3.58 16.35
C ALA A 184 -0.18 -3.27 15.61
N LYS A 185 0.94 -3.44 16.30
CA LYS A 185 2.27 -3.21 15.72
C LYS A 185 2.74 -4.39 14.85
N PHE A 186 3.58 -4.07 13.86
CA PHE A 186 4.14 -4.99 12.88
C PHE A 186 5.68 -4.98 12.91
N ASP A 187 6.29 -6.12 12.61
CA ASP A 187 7.73 -6.29 12.49
C ASP A 187 8.27 -5.62 11.21
N CYS A 188 7.43 -5.55 10.17
CA CYS A 188 7.69 -4.79 8.96
C CYS A 188 6.45 -3.98 8.53
N VAL A 189 6.64 -2.69 8.23
CA VAL A 189 5.65 -1.86 7.55
C VAL A 189 6.21 -1.43 6.19
N LEU A 190 5.54 -1.82 5.12
CA LEU A 190 5.81 -1.40 3.74
C LEU A 190 4.76 -0.37 3.32
N ALA A 191 5.19 0.71 2.67
CA ALA A 191 4.32 1.57 1.90
C ALA A 191 4.99 1.93 0.58
N ALA A 192 4.69 1.14 -0.45
CA ALA A 192 5.38 1.20 -1.73
C ALA A 192 4.70 2.17 -2.71
N ASN A 193 5.44 3.16 -3.21
CA ASN A 193 4.94 4.22 -4.11
C ASN A 193 3.70 5.00 -3.61
N LEU A 194 3.37 4.91 -2.32
CA LEU A 194 2.13 5.44 -1.75
C LEU A 194 2.20 6.93 -1.38
N ILE A 195 3.28 7.38 -0.73
CA ILE A 195 3.26 8.62 0.05
C ILE A 195 2.93 9.88 -0.78
N CYS A 196 3.37 9.94 -2.04
CA CYS A 196 3.07 11.03 -2.97
C CYS A 196 1.73 10.86 -3.74
N ARG A 197 0.87 9.94 -3.26
CA ARG A 197 -0.51 9.72 -3.72
C ARG A 197 -1.54 10.03 -2.63
N LEU A 198 -1.11 10.46 -1.45
CA LEU A 198 -1.96 10.81 -0.32
C LEU A 198 -2.44 12.26 -0.42
N TYR A 199 -3.68 12.50 0.02
CA TYR A 199 -4.25 13.84 0.11
C TYR A 199 -3.65 14.66 1.28
N ASP A 200 -3.25 13.98 2.34
CA ASP A 200 -2.46 14.52 3.45
C ASP A 200 -1.44 13.44 3.90
N SER A 201 -0.21 13.53 3.39
CA SER A 201 0.87 12.61 3.74
C SER A 201 1.31 12.74 5.20
N MET A 202 1.06 13.88 5.85
CA MET A 202 1.46 14.12 7.24
C MET A 202 0.57 13.39 8.24
N LEU A 203 -0.71 13.14 7.93
CA LEU A 203 -1.55 12.23 8.71
C LEU A 203 -0.96 10.80 8.74
N PHE A 204 -0.58 10.30 7.57
CA PHE A 204 0.04 8.98 7.45
C PHE A 204 1.41 8.91 8.16
N LEU A 205 2.30 9.86 7.90
CA LEU A 205 3.63 9.92 8.53
C LEU A 205 3.55 9.97 10.07
N LYS A 206 2.59 10.71 10.64
CA LYS A 206 2.34 10.76 12.09
C LYS A 206 1.83 9.45 12.67
N ARG A 207 1.17 8.59 11.86
CA ARG A 207 0.65 7.27 12.30
C ARG A 207 1.74 6.19 12.30
N LEU A 208 2.78 6.30 11.47
CA LEU A 208 3.80 5.25 11.31
C LEU A 208 4.52 4.81 12.62
N PRO A 209 4.93 5.69 13.56
CA PRO A 209 5.57 5.27 14.82
C PRO A 209 4.69 4.38 15.72
N GLU A 210 3.37 4.49 15.57
CA GLU A 210 2.41 3.65 16.27
C GLU A 210 2.17 2.30 15.56
N LEU A 211 2.63 2.11 14.31
CA LEU A 211 2.46 0.87 13.52
C LEU A 211 3.69 -0.05 13.55
N VAL A 212 4.90 0.49 13.72
CA VAL A 212 6.13 -0.31 13.72
C VAL A 212 6.45 -0.80 15.14
N LYS A 213 6.79 -2.08 15.29
CA LYS A 213 7.33 -2.65 16.55
C LYS A 213 8.68 -2.03 16.88
N GLU A 214 9.09 -2.09 18.15
CA GLU A 214 10.47 -1.73 18.50
C GLU A 214 11.43 -2.70 17.80
N ASN A 215 12.45 -2.17 17.11
CA ASN A 215 13.35 -2.94 16.24
C ASN A 215 12.69 -3.53 14.97
N GLY A 216 11.42 -3.23 14.70
CA GLY A 216 10.80 -3.46 13.40
C GLY A 216 11.32 -2.47 12.35
N ILE A 217 11.02 -2.74 11.08
CA ILE A 217 11.42 -1.88 9.96
C ILE A 217 10.24 -1.13 9.33
N LEU A 218 10.56 0.02 8.75
CA LEU A 218 9.68 0.80 7.90
C LEU A 218 10.35 0.93 6.52
N VAL A 219 9.67 0.48 5.47
CA VAL A 219 10.11 0.62 4.08
C VAL A 219 9.16 1.57 3.36
N LEU A 220 9.66 2.77 3.06
CA LEU A 220 8.97 3.76 2.23
C LEU A 220 9.65 3.83 0.87
N THR A 221 8.87 3.72 -0.21
CA THR A 221 9.34 4.03 -1.55
C THR A 221 8.39 5.03 -2.20
N ALA A 222 8.93 5.88 -3.08
CA ALA A 222 8.17 6.86 -3.84
C ALA A 222 8.85 7.11 -5.19
N PRO A 223 8.08 7.30 -6.27
CA PRO A 223 8.62 7.82 -7.53
C PRO A 223 8.84 9.35 -7.46
N TYR A 224 8.57 9.98 -6.30
CA TYR A 224 8.68 11.43 -6.05
C TYR A 224 7.99 12.31 -7.10
N THR A 225 6.89 11.85 -7.69
CA THR A 225 6.18 12.57 -8.77
C THR A 225 5.29 13.72 -8.28
N TRP A 226 4.97 13.77 -6.97
CA TRP A 226 4.20 14.84 -6.30
C TRP A 226 3.01 15.39 -7.12
N LEU A 227 2.20 14.49 -7.69
CA LEU A 227 1.16 14.86 -8.65
C LEU A 227 0.02 15.56 -7.93
N THR A 228 -0.29 16.80 -8.36
CA THR A 228 -1.32 17.66 -7.75
C THR A 228 -2.75 17.13 -7.87
N SER A 229 -2.97 16.11 -8.69
CA SER A 229 -4.20 15.31 -8.69
C SER A 229 -4.42 14.59 -7.36
N PHE A 230 -3.34 14.24 -6.65
CA PHE A 230 -3.32 13.52 -5.38
C PHE A 230 -2.88 14.39 -4.20
N THR A 231 -1.71 15.04 -4.27
CA THR A 231 -1.10 15.79 -3.16
C THR A 231 -1.09 17.30 -3.44
N PRO A 232 -1.75 18.15 -2.63
CA PRO A 232 -1.71 19.60 -2.79
C PRO A 232 -0.30 20.19 -2.59
N LYS A 233 0.02 21.29 -3.29
CA LYS A 233 1.35 21.94 -3.26
C LYS A 233 1.75 22.55 -1.89
N VAL A 234 0.84 22.59 -0.92
CA VAL A 234 1.02 23.24 0.39
C VAL A 234 1.09 22.23 1.55
N SER A 235 1.31 20.94 1.25
CA SER A 235 1.20 19.83 2.20
C SER A 235 2.57 19.29 2.70
N LEU A 236 3.58 20.15 2.81
CA LEU A 236 4.89 19.88 3.43
C LEU A 236 5.17 20.93 4.50
#